data_AF-A0A0T6BDQ8-F1
#
_entry.id   AF-A0A0T6BDQ8-F1
#
_cell.length_a   1.000
_cell.length_b   1.000
_cell.length_c   1.000
_cell.angle_alpha   90.00
_cell.angle_beta   90.00
_cell.angle_gamma   90.00
#
_symmetry.space_group_name_H-M   'P 1'
#
loop_
_entity.id
_entity.type
_entity.pdbx_description
1 polymer ?
#
loop_
_entity_poly.entity_id
_entity_poly.type
_entity_poly.pdbx_seq_one_letter_code
_entity_poly.pdbx_strand_id
1 'polypeptide(L)'
;MLRCLAQHQRVNHFPRSYELTRKDRLYKNIEKMQHLKGYKHFDFIPQTFVMPGEYKDLCSTHHRIKGPWIVKPVASSRGRGIYIVETPNQVPLEEPVVVAKYISKPLLVEGHKCDLRLYVAVTCFDPLLIYIYEEGMVRFATVKYDASHNDPLLIYIYEEGMVRFATVKYDASHKSLWNPCMHLCNYSINKYHSDYIK
;
A
#
# COMPACT_ATOMS: atom_id res chain seq x y z
N MET A 1 15.38 -28.05 -1.98
CA MET A 1 15.63 -27.46 -0.65
C MET A 1 14.62 -27.95 0.39
N LEU A 2 13.35 -27.51 0.40
CA LEU A 2 12.40 -27.92 1.47
C LEU A 2 11.99 -29.41 1.50
N ARG A 3 12.20 -30.18 0.43
CA ARG A 3 11.91 -31.64 0.39
C ARG A 3 12.88 -32.51 1.21
N CYS A 4 13.93 -31.92 1.78
CA CYS A 4 15.01 -32.65 2.47
C CYS A 4 15.11 -32.26 3.96
N LEU A 5 14.03 -31.70 4.55
CA LEU A 5 13.99 -31.37 5.96
C LEU A 5 13.67 -32.63 6.79
N ALA A 6 14.41 -32.83 7.89
CA ALA A 6 14.09 -33.85 8.87
C ALA A 6 12.83 -33.46 9.67
N GLN A 7 12.11 -34.44 10.23
CA GLN A 7 10.80 -34.24 10.87
C GLN A 7 10.79 -33.23 12.03
N HIS A 8 11.92 -33.06 12.73
CA HIS A 8 12.09 -32.08 13.81
C HIS A 8 12.44 -30.67 13.31
N GLN A 9 12.95 -30.53 12.07
CA GLN A 9 13.34 -29.24 11.53
C GLN A 9 12.13 -28.37 11.22
N ARG A 10 12.29 -27.06 11.38
CA ARG A 10 11.27 -26.05 11.10
C ARG A 10 11.90 -24.93 10.28
N VAL A 11 11.08 -24.30 9.45
CA VAL A 11 11.45 -23.12 8.66
C VAL A 11 10.40 -22.04 8.88
N ASN A 12 10.81 -20.78 8.84
CA ASN A 12 9.93 -19.62 9.05
C ASN A 12 9.21 -19.15 7.77
N HIS A 13 9.35 -19.88 6.66
CA HIS A 13 8.72 -19.55 5.38
C HIS A 13 8.14 -20.79 4.71
N PHE A 14 6.86 -20.72 4.34
CA PHE A 14 6.23 -21.72 3.50
C PHE A 14 6.73 -21.64 2.04
N PRO A 15 6.83 -22.79 1.34
CA PRO A 15 7.06 -22.80 -0.10
C PRO A 15 5.98 -21.98 -0.80
N ARG A 16 6.36 -21.24 -1.85
CA ARG A 16 5.45 -20.38 -2.63
C ARG A 16 4.75 -19.26 -1.82
N SER A 17 5.21 -18.91 -0.63
CA SER A 17 4.77 -17.71 0.10
C SER A 17 4.88 -16.41 -0.72
N TYR A 18 5.72 -16.39 -1.76
CA TYR A 18 5.78 -15.32 -2.76
C TYR A 18 4.46 -15.06 -3.52
N GLU A 19 3.52 -16.01 -3.52
CA GLU A 19 2.18 -15.84 -4.13
C GLU A 19 1.34 -14.78 -3.42
N LEU A 20 1.63 -14.53 -2.14
CA LEU A 20 1.00 -13.48 -1.32
C LEU A 20 1.94 -12.29 -1.05
N THR A 21 3.26 -12.50 -1.04
CA THR A 21 4.23 -11.44 -0.66
C THR A 21 4.82 -10.66 -1.84
N ARG A 22 4.76 -11.16 -3.07
CA ARG A 22 5.08 -10.37 -4.27
C ARG A 22 3.85 -9.62 -4.78
N LYS A 23 4.03 -8.38 -5.22
CA LYS A 23 2.92 -7.49 -5.61
C LYS A 23 2.17 -7.96 -6.85
N ASP A 24 2.89 -8.48 -7.84
CA ASP A 24 2.33 -9.04 -9.09
C ASP A 24 1.46 -10.26 -8.80
N ARG A 25 1.98 -11.18 -7.97
CA ARG A 25 1.30 -12.43 -7.62
C ARG A 25 0.11 -12.18 -6.71
N LEU A 26 0.25 -11.31 -5.70
CA LEU A 26 -0.86 -10.93 -4.82
C LEU A 26 -2.01 -10.33 -5.64
N TYR A 27 -1.72 -9.39 -6.54
CA TYR A 27 -2.72 -8.82 -7.45
C TYR A 27 -3.40 -9.91 -8.29
N LYS A 28 -2.63 -10.73 -9.02
CA LYS A 28 -3.20 -11.77 -9.89
C LYS A 28 -3.97 -12.86 -9.14
N ASN A 29 -3.60 -13.16 -7.90
CA ASN A 29 -4.38 -14.06 -7.04
C ASN A 29 -5.69 -13.41 -6.57
N ILE A 30 -5.71 -12.10 -6.27
CA ILE A 30 -6.95 -11.39 -5.90
C ILE A 30 -7.87 -11.21 -7.12
N GLU A 31 -7.36 -10.81 -8.28
CA GLU A 31 -8.09 -10.75 -9.56
C GLU A 31 -8.78 -12.09 -9.88
N LYS A 32 -8.03 -13.20 -9.78
CA LYS A 32 -8.58 -14.55 -9.93
C LYS A 32 -9.71 -14.83 -8.92
N MET A 33 -9.61 -14.37 -7.68
CA MET A 33 -10.66 -14.55 -6.68
C MET A 33 -11.87 -13.64 -6.92
N GLN A 34 -11.69 -12.42 -7.43
CA GLN A 34 -12.79 -11.54 -7.89
C GLN A 34 -13.62 -12.24 -8.98
N HIS A 35 -12.96 -12.92 -9.94
CA HIS A 35 -13.66 -13.71 -10.96
C HIS A 35 -14.34 -14.98 -10.41
N LEU A 36 -13.67 -15.74 -9.52
CA LEU A 36 -14.17 -17.04 -9.04
C LEU A 36 -15.20 -16.95 -7.90
N LYS A 37 -15.18 -15.87 -7.10
CA LYS A 37 -16.01 -15.70 -5.90
C LYS A 37 -16.84 -14.41 -5.92
N GLY A 38 -16.71 -13.59 -6.96
CA GLY A 38 -17.45 -12.34 -7.13
C GLY A 38 -16.67 -11.14 -6.61
N TYR A 39 -16.62 -10.09 -7.46
CA TYR A 39 -15.85 -8.88 -7.24
C TYR A 39 -16.08 -8.24 -5.85
N LYS A 40 -17.34 -8.14 -5.41
CA LYS A 40 -17.74 -7.51 -4.13
C LYS A 40 -17.07 -8.13 -2.89
N HIS A 41 -16.68 -9.40 -2.93
CA HIS A 41 -16.00 -10.08 -1.81
C HIS A 41 -14.48 -9.85 -1.80
N PHE A 42 -13.93 -9.29 -2.88
CA PHE A 42 -12.49 -9.07 -3.10
C PHE A 42 -12.18 -7.64 -3.57
N ASP A 43 -13.08 -6.69 -3.29
CA ASP A 43 -12.97 -5.25 -3.61
C ASP A 43 -12.27 -4.47 -2.48
N PHE A 44 -11.16 -5.01 -1.97
CA PHE A 44 -10.37 -4.42 -0.88
C PHE A 44 -8.96 -3.99 -1.33
N ILE A 45 -8.68 -4.05 -2.64
CA ILE A 45 -7.46 -3.51 -3.24
C ILE A 45 -7.81 -2.41 -4.25
N PRO A 46 -6.99 -1.36 -4.41
CA PRO A 46 -7.16 -0.41 -5.50
C PRO A 46 -7.02 -1.10 -6.87
N GLN A 47 -7.73 -0.58 -7.88
CA GLN A 47 -7.55 -1.00 -9.27
C GLN A 47 -6.06 -1.03 -9.63
N THR A 48 -5.59 -2.17 -10.12
CA THR A 48 -4.15 -2.46 -10.27
C THR A 48 -3.90 -3.13 -11.62
N PHE A 49 -2.68 -3.00 -12.14
CA PHE A 49 -2.22 -3.54 -13.43
C PHE A 49 -0.73 -3.95 -13.33
N VAL A 50 -0.32 -4.95 -14.11
CA VAL A 50 1.06 -5.44 -14.24
C VAL A 50 1.63 -5.04 -15.60
N MET A 51 2.70 -4.25 -15.60
CA MET A 51 3.36 -3.78 -16.80
C MET A 51 4.42 -4.76 -17.31
N PRO A 52 4.72 -4.77 -18.62
CA PRO A 52 4.05 -4.01 -19.68
C PRO A 52 2.73 -4.64 -20.16
N GLY A 53 2.41 -5.87 -19.73
CA GLY A 53 1.32 -6.69 -20.29
C GLY A 53 -0.07 -6.03 -20.27
N GLU A 54 -0.39 -5.28 -19.21
CA GLU A 54 -1.72 -4.68 -18.99
C GLU A 54 -1.75 -3.16 -19.30
N TYR A 55 -0.78 -2.65 -20.07
CA TYR A 55 -0.69 -1.21 -20.37
C TYR A 55 -1.92 -0.66 -21.11
N LYS A 56 -2.51 -1.45 -22.01
CA LYS A 56 -3.74 -1.05 -22.73
C LYS A 56 -4.93 -0.90 -21.79
N ASP A 57 -5.03 -1.75 -20.78
CA ASP A 57 -6.11 -1.72 -19.78
C ASP A 57 -5.92 -0.57 -18.79
N LEU A 58 -4.68 -0.28 -18.39
CA LEU A 58 -4.33 0.93 -17.65
C LEU A 58 -4.74 2.19 -18.41
N CYS A 59 -4.38 2.31 -19.69
CA CYS A 59 -4.77 3.42 -20.55
C CYS A 59 -6.29 3.55 -20.66
N SER A 60 -6.99 2.47 -20.99
CA SER A 60 -8.46 2.45 -21.11
C SER A 60 -9.16 2.83 -19.81
N THR A 61 -8.61 2.40 -18.67
CA THR A 61 -9.14 2.70 -17.34
C THR A 61 -8.88 4.15 -16.93
N HIS A 62 -7.73 4.72 -17.27
CA HIS A 62 -7.39 6.11 -16.96
C HIS A 62 -8.33 7.12 -17.63
N HIS A 63 -8.77 6.84 -18.86
CA HIS A 63 -9.80 7.65 -19.54
C HIS A 63 -11.14 7.64 -18.78
N ARG A 64 -11.45 6.57 -18.04
CA ARG A 64 -12.69 6.43 -17.24
C ARG A 64 -12.53 6.92 -15.80
N ILE A 65 -11.34 6.80 -15.21
CA ILE A 65 -11.07 7.05 -13.79
C ILE A 65 -9.87 8.02 -13.66
N LYS A 66 -10.19 9.31 -13.47
CA LYS A 66 -9.22 10.41 -13.34
C LYS A 66 -8.34 10.32 -12.09
N GLY A 67 -7.22 11.05 -12.12
CA GLY A 67 -6.29 11.22 -11.01
C GLY A 67 -5.14 10.21 -11.00
N PRO A 68 -4.19 10.34 -10.06
CA PRO A 68 -2.88 9.70 -10.13
C PRO A 68 -2.88 8.17 -9.91
N TRP A 69 -1.73 7.58 -10.26
CA TRP A 69 -1.37 6.18 -10.11
C TRP A 69 -0.05 6.07 -9.34
N ILE A 70 0.13 4.99 -8.58
CA ILE A 70 1.37 4.70 -7.86
C ILE A 70 2.08 3.50 -8.51
N VAL A 71 3.29 3.73 -9.01
CA VAL A 71 4.14 2.72 -9.65
C VAL A 71 5.01 2.06 -8.58
N LYS A 72 5.11 0.73 -8.61
CA LYS A 72 5.82 -0.07 -7.60
C LYS A 72 6.61 -1.20 -8.28
N PRO A 73 7.93 -1.35 -8.05
CA PRO A 73 8.67 -2.46 -8.63
C PRO A 73 8.19 -3.79 -8.05
N VAL A 74 8.02 -4.81 -8.88
CA VAL A 74 7.39 -6.10 -8.53
C VAL A 74 8.01 -6.73 -7.28
N ALA A 75 9.33 -6.92 -7.30
CA ALA A 75 10.09 -7.63 -6.26
C ALA A 75 10.93 -6.72 -5.34
N SER A 76 10.61 -5.42 -5.26
CA SER A 76 11.29 -4.47 -4.36
C SER A 76 10.59 -4.31 -2.99
N SER A 77 11.35 -3.90 -1.99
CA SER A 77 10.93 -3.61 -0.62
C SER A 77 11.50 -2.28 -0.12
N ARG A 78 11.15 -1.87 1.11
CA ARG A 78 11.64 -0.63 1.76
C ARG A 78 11.26 0.68 1.01
N GLY A 79 10.22 0.64 0.19
CA GLY A 79 9.73 1.78 -0.59
C GLY A 79 10.62 2.19 -1.78
N ARG A 80 11.70 1.46 -2.06
CA ARG A 80 12.64 1.80 -3.14
C ARG A 80 12.01 1.62 -4.52
N GLY A 81 12.18 2.63 -5.37
CA GLY A 81 11.62 2.68 -6.73
C GLY A 81 10.11 2.94 -6.79
N ILE A 82 9.47 3.34 -5.68
CA ILE A 82 8.06 3.73 -5.67
C ILE A 82 7.93 5.22 -5.95
N TYR A 83 7.06 5.58 -6.89
CA TYR A 83 6.75 6.97 -7.25
C TYR A 83 5.29 7.08 -7.73
N ILE A 84 4.81 8.31 -7.84
CA ILE A 84 3.46 8.62 -8.29
C ILE A 84 3.56 9.24 -9.69
N VAL A 85 2.64 8.85 -10.57
CA VAL A 85 2.47 9.41 -11.92
C VAL A 85 1.04 9.90 -12.10
N GLU A 86 0.85 10.93 -12.92
CA GLU A 86 -0.48 11.44 -13.24
C GLU A 86 -1.07 10.73 -14.47
N THR A 87 -0.22 10.37 -15.43
CA THR A 87 -0.61 9.78 -16.73
C THR A 87 0.07 8.43 -16.99
N PRO A 88 -0.56 7.50 -17.71
CA PRO A 88 0.03 6.21 -18.08
C PRO A 88 1.35 6.33 -18.85
N ASN A 89 1.53 7.38 -19.67
CA ASN A 89 2.74 7.58 -20.48
C ASN A 89 4.02 7.79 -19.65
N GLN A 90 3.90 8.04 -18.34
CA GLN A 90 5.03 8.17 -17.41
C GLN A 90 5.41 6.83 -16.74
N VAL A 91 4.72 5.74 -17.09
CA VAL A 91 4.98 4.38 -16.58
C VAL A 91 6.01 3.68 -17.48
N PRO A 92 7.07 3.08 -16.93
CA PRO A 92 8.07 2.35 -17.70
C PRO A 92 7.46 1.07 -18.30
N LEU A 93 7.91 0.75 -19.51
CA LEU A 93 7.48 -0.44 -20.26
C LEU A 93 8.62 -1.47 -20.40
N GLU A 94 9.84 -1.05 -20.07
CA GLU A 94 11.09 -1.81 -20.16
C GLU A 94 11.27 -2.73 -18.95
N GLU A 95 10.74 -2.36 -17.78
CA GLU A 95 10.83 -3.14 -16.54
C GLU A 95 9.46 -3.55 -15.98
N PRO A 96 9.36 -4.75 -15.36
CA PRO A 96 8.11 -5.22 -14.78
C PRO A 96 7.78 -4.47 -13.49
N VAL A 97 6.79 -3.59 -13.58
CA VAL A 97 6.22 -2.82 -12.44
C VAL A 97 4.75 -3.15 -12.22
N VAL A 98 4.28 -2.95 -10.99
CA VAL A 98 2.86 -2.96 -10.63
C VAL A 98 2.39 -1.52 -10.51
N VAL A 99 1.38 -1.15 -11.28
CA VAL A 99 0.74 0.16 -11.25
C VAL A 99 -0.59 0.01 -10.54
N ALA A 100 -0.80 0.72 -9.44
CA ALA A 100 -2.05 0.70 -8.69
C ALA A 100 -2.67 2.10 -8.64
N LYS A 101 -3.99 2.18 -8.54
CA LYS A 101 -4.68 3.45 -8.34
C LYS A 101 -4.21 4.09 -7.03
N TYR A 102 -3.79 5.34 -7.09
CA TYR A 102 -3.36 6.03 -5.88
C TYR A 102 -4.58 6.43 -5.04
N ILE A 103 -4.57 6.06 -3.75
CA ILE A 103 -5.59 6.49 -2.79
C ILE A 103 -5.25 7.93 -2.42
N SER A 104 -5.88 8.88 -3.13
CA SER A 104 -5.65 10.33 -2.94
C SER A 104 -6.34 10.91 -1.71
N LYS A 105 -7.32 10.21 -1.14
CA LYS A 105 -8.04 10.56 0.10
C LYS A 105 -7.79 9.49 1.18
N PRO A 106 -6.56 9.36 1.69
CA PRO A 106 -6.28 8.45 2.80
C PRO A 106 -6.91 8.97 4.10
N LEU A 107 -7.04 8.08 5.08
CA LEU A 107 -7.21 8.47 6.47
C LEU A 107 -5.98 9.28 6.91
N LEU A 108 -6.20 10.40 7.60
CA LEU A 108 -5.14 11.21 8.19
C LEU A 108 -5.26 11.27 9.73
N VAL A 109 -4.10 11.32 10.39
CA VAL A 109 -3.96 11.55 11.83
C VAL A 109 -3.02 12.75 11.99
N GLU A 110 -3.45 13.80 12.68
CA GLU A 110 -2.72 15.09 12.77
C GLU A 110 -2.28 15.67 11.41
N GLY A 111 -3.09 15.43 10.37
CA GLY A 111 -2.78 15.81 8.99
C GLY A 111 -1.71 14.95 8.30
N HIS A 112 -1.14 13.94 8.96
CA HIS A 112 -0.18 13.02 8.37
C HIS A 112 -0.88 11.78 7.84
N LYS A 113 -0.44 11.32 6.67
CA LYS A 113 -0.86 10.03 6.12
C LYS A 113 -0.24 8.91 6.95
N CYS A 114 -1.02 7.88 7.28
CA CYS A 114 -0.53 6.71 7.99
C CYS A 114 -0.80 5.41 7.21
N ASP A 115 -0.06 4.36 7.55
CA ASP A 115 -0.45 2.98 7.25
C ASP A 115 -0.37 2.11 8.52
N LEU A 116 -1.09 0.98 8.52
CA LEU A 116 -1.07 0.00 9.60
C LEU A 116 -0.20 -1.19 9.23
N ARG A 117 0.67 -1.60 10.14
CA ARG A 117 1.36 -2.89 10.11
C ARG A 117 0.72 -3.83 11.13
N LEU A 118 -0.04 -4.79 10.64
CA LEU A 118 -0.49 -5.95 11.42
C LEU A 118 0.50 -7.10 11.24
N TYR A 119 0.68 -7.91 12.28
CA TYR A 119 1.50 -9.12 12.24
C TYR A 119 0.60 -10.35 12.21
N VAL A 120 0.82 -11.22 11.21
CA VAL A 120 0.02 -12.42 10.99
C VAL A 120 0.94 -13.63 10.89
N ALA A 121 0.72 -14.63 11.72
CA ALA A 121 1.44 -15.89 11.72
C ALA A 121 0.53 -16.99 11.16
N VAL A 122 0.84 -17.51 9.97
CA VAL A 122 0.28 -18.77 9.49
C VAL A 122 1.19 -19.88 10.00
N THR A 123 0.66 -20.87 10.72
CA THR A 123 1.46 -21.99 11.26
C THR A 123 1.14 -23.31 10.58
N CYS A 124 -0.04 -23.43 9.96
CA CYS A 124 -0.44 -24.57 9.15
C CYS A 124 -1.34 -24.13 7.99
N PHE A 125 -1.31 -24.89 6.89
CA PHE A 125 -2.23 -24.72 5.75
C PHE A 125 -3.23 -25.88 5.61
N ASP A 126 -3.00 -27.00 6.30
CA ASP A 126 -3.84 -28.19 6.27
C ASP A 126 -3.84 -28.89 7.66
N PRO A 127 -4.81 -28.58 8.55
CA PRO A 127 -5.83 -27.55 8.39
C PRO A 127 -5.23 -26.13 8.41
N LEU A 128 -5.91 -25.17 7.77
CA LEU A 128 -5.47 -23.78 7.74
C LEU A 128 -5.57 -23.16 9.15
N LEU A 129 -4.43 -22.68 9.67
CA LEU A 129 -4.31 -22.12 11.01
C LEU A 129 -3.55 -20.79 10.95
N ILE A 130 -4.26 -19.71 11.28
CA ILE A 130 -3.82 -18.32 11.17
C ILE A 130 -4.03 -17.62 12.50
N TYR A 131 -2.99 -16.94 12.98
CA TYR A 131 -3.02 -16.06 14.15
C TYR A 131 -2.75 -14.63 13.71
N ILE A 132 -3.45 -13.68 14.32
CA ILE A 132 -3.14 -12.24 14.24
C ILE A 132 -2.58 -11.86 15.60
N TYR A 133 -1.45 -11.16 15.62
CA TYR A 133 -0.88 -10.65 16.87
C TYR A 133 -1.73 -9.49 17.40
N GLU A 134 -1.85 -9.39 18.72
CA GLU A 134 -2.71 -8.37 19.36
C GLU A 134 -2.19 -6.93 19.13
N GLU A 135 -0.87 -6.78 19.02
CA GLU A 135 -0.23 -5.50 18.71
C GLU A 135 0.07 -5.32 17.20
N GLY A 136 0.09 -4.07 16.78
CA GLY A 136 0.53 -3.64 15.46
C GLY A 136 1.31 -2.33 15.55
N MET A 137 1.83 -1.86 14.42
CA MET A 137 2.52 -0.56 14.35
C MET A 137 1.82 0.36 13.36
N VAL A 138 1.42 1.55 13.83
CA VAL A 138 1.04 2.65 12.94
C VAL A 138 2.32 3.30 12.42
N ARG A 139 2.41 3.53 11.11
CA ARG A 139 3.56 4.20 10.50
C ARG A 139 3.08 5.47 9.84
N PHE A 140 3.63 6.61 10.26
CA PHE A 140 3.30 7.91 9.71
C PHE A 140 4.25 8.30 8.56
N ALA A 141 3.72 9.04 7.60
CA ALA A 141 4.46 9.93 6.73
C ALA A 141 5.00 11.10 7.58
N THR A 142 6.23 11.56 7.31
CA THR A 142 6.84 12.65 8.11
C THR A 142 6.38 14.03 7.67
N VAL A 143 5.93 14.18 6.43
CA VAL A 143 5.40 15.44 5.90
C VAL A 143 3.87 15.39 5.92
N LYS A 144 3.22 16.45 6.40
CA LYS A 144 1.76 16.60 6.37
C LYS A 144 1.23 16.37 4.96
N TYR A 145 0.13 15.64 4.87
CA TYR A 145 -0.50 15.29 3.61
C TYR A 145 -1.22 16.49 3.00
N ASP A 146 -0.79 16.87 1.81
CA ASP A 146 -1.40 17.92 1.00
C ASP A 146 -2.75 17.43 0.46
N ALA A 147 -3.81 17.70 1.24
CA ALA A 147 -5.17 17.23 0.97
C ALA A 147 -5.90 18.08 -0.09
N SER A 148 -5.21 18.41 -1.19
CA SER A 148 -5.60 19.26 -2.35
C SER A 148 -7.11 19.41 -2.66
N HIS A 149 -7.89 18.34 -2.50
CA HIS A 149 -9.32 18.31 -2.78
C HIS A 149 -10.12 17.38 -1.82
N ASN A 150 -11.11 17.98 -1.15
CA ASN A 150 -12.09 17.44 -0.19
C ASN A 150 -11.54 16.95 1.15
N ASP A 151 -12.37 17.14 2.19
CA ASP A 151 -12.18 16.68 3.56
C ASP A 151 -11.53 15.29 3.63
N PRO A 152 -10.28 15.19 4.12
CA PRO A 152 -9.75 13.90 4.54
C PRO A 152 -10.57 13.42 5.74
N LEU A 153 -10.78 12.11 5.83
CA LEU A 153 -11.23 11.50 7.09
C LEU A 153 -10.16 11.80 8.14
N LEU A 154 -10.50 12.71 9.05
CA LEU A 154 -9.69 13.04 10.22
C LEU A 154 -10.13 12.14 11.37
N ILE A 155 -9.23 11.31 11.88
CA ILE A 155 -9.44 10.59 13.14
C ILE A 155 -8.44 11.12 14.15
N TYR A 156 -8.98 11.62 15.26
CA TYR A 156 -8.24 11.89 16.47
C TYR A 156 -8.36 10.66 17.38
N ILE A 157 -7.22 10.18 17.90
CA ILE A 157 -7.17 9.07 18.84
C ILE A 157 -6.75 9.65 20.19
N TYR A 158 -7.60 9.45 21.20
CA TYR A 158 -7.34 9.79 22.59
C TYR A 158 -7.77 8.59 23.44
N GLU A 159 -6.99 8.24 24.46
CA GLU A 159 -7.07 6.89 25.07
C GLU A 159 -8.41 6.58 25.77
N GLU A 160 -9.17 7.60 26.18
CA GLU A 160 -10.45 7.42 26.91
C GLU A 160 -11.68 8.13 26.30
N GLY A 161 -11.56 8.68 25.09
CA GLY A 161 -12.71 9.15 24.28
C GLY A 161 -13.18 10.61 24.48
N MET A 162 -14.07 11.02 23.55
CA MET A 162 -14.51 12.40 23.23
C MET A 162 -13.43 13.31 22.60
N VAL A 163 -13.76 13.93 21.45
CA VAL A 163 -12.89 14.94 20.79
C VAL A 163 -13.70 16.10 20.21
N ARG A 164 -13.18 17.33 20.37
CA ARG A 164 -13.59 18.56 19.68
C ARG A 164 -12.34 19.35 19.20
N PHE A 165 -12.59 20.27 18.27
CA PHE A 165 -11.66 20.82 17.26
C PHE A 165 -10.75 22.00 17.68
N ALA A 166 -9.71 22.29 16.86
CA ALA A 166 -9.08 23.62 16.58
C ALA A 166 -8.12 23.46 15.35
N THR A 167 -7.68 24.45 14.53
CA THR A 167 -8.05 25.89 14.36
C THR A 167 -7.74 26.48 12.97
N VAL A 168 -6.72 25.99 12.23
CA VAL A 168 -5.94 26.80 11.25
C VAL A 168 -6.17 26.43 9.77
N LYS A 169 -6.01 27.41 8.87
CA LYS A 169 -6.27 27.34 7.42
C LYS A 169 -5.26 26.50 6.61
N TYR A 170 -5.70 26.21 5.38
CA TYR A 170 -5.20 25.21 4.44
C TYR A 170 -4.66 25.85 3.14
N ASP A 171 -3.76 25.16 2.44
CA ASP A 171 -3.11 25.57 1.16
C ASP A 171 -3.34 24.49 0.08
N ALA A 172 -3.30 24.86 -1.20
CA ALA A 172 -3.94 24.14 -2.29
C ALA A 172 -3.12 24.09 -3.59
N SER A 173 -1.98 23.39 -3.62
CA SER A 173 -1.20 23.24 -4.85
C SER A 173 -0.65 21.83 -5.09
N HIS A 174 -0.90 21.27 -6.27
CA HIS A 174 -0.45 19.94 -6.72
C HIS A 174 1.09 19.75 -6.82
N LYS A 175 1.90 20.65 -6.26
CA LYS A 175 3.36 20.71 -6.39
C LYS A 175 4.10 19.63 -5.59
N SER A 176 3.38 18.75 -4.88
CA SER A 176 3.92 17.89 -3.82
C SER A 176 4.06 16.40 -4.18
N LEU A 177 3.62 15.95 -5.37
CA LEU A 177 3.65 14.53 -5.77
C LEU A 177 5.05 13.91 -5.84
N TRP A 178 6.10 14.72 -6.00
CA TRP A 178 7.50 14.26 -6.00
C TRP A 178 8.03 13.92 -4.60
N ASN A 179 7.37 14.35 -3.52
CA ASN A 179 7.88 14.19 -2.15
C ASN A 179 7.49 12.82 -1.57
N PRO A 180 8.43 11.86 -1.43
CA PRO A 180 8.11 10.53 -0.92
C PRO A 180 7.74 10.53 0.56
N CYS A 181 8.26 11.48 1.36
CA CYS A 181 8.02 11.57 2.81
C CYS A 181 6.61 12.07 3.17
N MET A 182 5.84 12.57 2.18
CA MET A 182 4.42 12.89 2.30
C MET A 182 3.52 11.69 1.95
N HIS A 183 3.94 10.90 0.95
CA HIS A 183 3.07 9.89 0.33
C HIS A 183 3.35 8.45 0.79
N LEU A 184 4.52 8.18 1.36
CA LEU A 184 5.00 6.84 1.72
C LEU A 184 5.35 6.73 3.21
N CYS A 185 4.69 5.81 3.91
CA CYS A 185 4.85 5.58 5.35
C CYS A 185 5.97 4.57 5.69
N ASN A 186 6.97 4.41 4.82
CA ASN A 186 8.07 3.47 5.05
C ASN A 186 9.11 4.10 5.97
N TYR A 187 9.39 3.47 7.13
CA TYR A 187 10.50 3.85 8.02
C TYR A 187 11.82 4.09 7.26
N SER A 188 12.11 3.27 6.26
CA SER A 188 13.30 3.36 5.41
C SER A 188 13.46 4.69 4.65
N ILE A 189 12.34 5.35 4.37
CA ILE A 189 12.24 6.64 3.69
C ILE A 189 12.25 7.76 4.73
N ASN A 190 11.38 7.66 5.73
CA ASN A 190 11.10 8.73 6.68
C ASN A 190 12.22 8.97 7.71
N LYS A 191 12.97 7.93 8.13
CA LYS A 191 13.95 7.99 9.25
C LYS A 191 15.14 8.94 9.10
N TYR A 192 15.30 9.56 7.93
CA TYR A 192 16.37 10.52 7.62
C TYR A 192 15.86 11.96 7.43
N HIS A 193 14.55 12.18 7.51
CA HIS A 193 13.95 13.51 7.44
C HIS A 193 14.17 14.26 8.77
N SER A 194 14.36 15.58 8.72
CA SER A 194 14.58 16.42 9.91
C SER A 194 13.49 16.26 10.96
N ASP A 195 12.24 16.18 10.49
CA ASP A 195 11.05 16.20 11.33
C ASP A 195 10.63 14.78 11.77
N TYR A 196 11.50 13.77 11.59
CA TYR A 196 11.21 12.40 11.99
C TYR A 196 11.31 12.25 13.52
N ILE A 197 10.15 12.18 14.16
CA ILE A 197 10.03 11.82 15.59
C ILE A 197 10.40 10.34 15.76
N LYS A 198 11.32 10.06 16.69
CA LYS A 198 11.84 8.71 16.99
C LYS A 198 10.93 7.94 17.93
#